data_AF-A0A3M1T281-F1
#
_entry.id   AF-A0A3M1T281-F1
#
_cell.length_a   1.000
_cell.length_b   1.000
_cell.length_c   1.000
_cell.angle_alpha   90.00
_cell.angle_beta   90.00
_cell.angle_gamma   90.00
#
_symmetry.space_group_name_H-M   'P 1'
#
loop_
_entity.id
_entity.type
_entity.pdbx_description
1 polymer ?
#
loop_
_entity_poly.entity_id
_entity_poly.type
_entity_poly.pdbx_seq_one_letter_code
_entity_poly.pdbx_strand_id
1 'polypeptide(L)'
;MSEAPPEHVRPDQLFALLWANKDKRPPNEGEGADPELARMFDDMDERFDTPPPPEHRLGPETCARLWEHAIACPDCRLLLIEDGPGARPPKTAAQLEQEQLDRDEQRRKQVIKFWIDLIVGTAFFAGAFVTLQIIRGAKVVDQAETTLRAVRDKPLDPRYVLFAILILGASWFLAEAYTIARDLWIDFTAWKRAVPIIGEKWVERDKRKKRGG
;
A
#
# COMPACT_ATOMS: atom_id res chain seq x y z
N MET A 1 16.43 29.01 -37.76
CA MET A 1 16.47 29.35 -36.32
C MET A 1 16.52 28.03 -35.57
N SER A 2 17.44 27.90 -34.62
CA SER A 2 17.77 26.64 -33.93
C SER A 2 16.62 26.21 -33.01
N GLU A 3 15.76 25.31 -33.48
CA GLU A 3 14.81 24.60 -32.61
C GLU A 3 15.61 23.75 -31.62
N ALA A 4 15.36 23.95 -30.33
CA ALA A 4 15.88 23.04 -29.30
C ALA A 4 15.44 21.60 -29.66
N PRO A 5 16.27 20.58 -29.38
CA PRO A 5 15.89 19.20 -29.67
C PRO A 5 14.55 18.89 -29.00
N PRO A 6 13.65 18.18 -29.69
CA PRO A 6 12.32 17.88 -29.15
C PRO A 6 12.47 17.13 -27.82
N GLU A 7 11.78 17.62 -26.80
CA GLU A 7 11.76 17.03 -25.46
C GLU A 7 11.12 15.64 -25.55
N HIS A 8 11.83 14.61 -25.08
CA HIS A 8 11.29 13.24 -25.00
C HIS A 8 10.01 13.21 -24.17
N VAL A 9 9.07 12.32 -24.54
CA VAL A 9 7.85 12.10 -23.77
C VAL A 9 8.21 11.60 -22.38
N ARG A 10 7.80 12.35 -21.36
CA ARG A 10 8.03 11.97 -19.97
C ARG A 10 6.94 10.99 -19.49
N PRO A 11 7.25 10.05 -18.58
CA PRO A 11 6.26 9.09 -18.06
C PRO A 11 5.02 9.75 -17.43
N ASP A 12 5.16 10.92 -16.80
CA ASP A 12 4.05 11.69 -16.22
C ASP A 12 3.10 12.29 -17.27
N GLN A 13 3.56 12.44 -18.52
CA GLN A 13 2.81 13.01 -19.64
C GLN A 13 2.17 11.94 -20.53
N LEU A 14 2.61 10.69 -20.39
CA LEU A 14 2.21 9.57 -21.26
C LEU A 14 0.70 9.37 -21.27
N PHE A 15 0.07 9.35 -20.08
CA PHE A 15 -1.38 9.20 -19.97
C PHE A 15 -2.13 10.34 -20.67
N ALA A 16 -1.72 11.59 -20.45
CA ALA A 16 -2.37 12.75 -21.04
C ALA A 16 -2.19 12.80 -22.57
N LEU A 17 -1.02 12.39 -23.07
CA LEU A 17 -0.72 12.31 -24.49
C LEU A 17 -1.57 11.23 -25.19
N LEU A 18 -1.67 10.04 -24.59
CA LEU A 18 -2.50 8.94 -25.09
C LEU A 18 -3.98 9.30 -25.04
N TRP A 19 -4.44 9.87 -23.92
CA TRP A 19 -5.81 10.34 -23.79
C TRP A 19 -6.19 11.37 -24.86
N ALA A 20 -5.30 12.32 -25.17
CA ALA A 20 -5.54 13.34 -26.18
C ALA A 20 -5.56 12.81 -27.63
N ASN A 21 -4.99 11.63 -27.88
CA ASN A 21 -4.91 11.01 -29.21
C ASN A 21 -5.70 9.70 -29.32
N LYS A 22 -6.50 9.35 -28.31
CA LYS A 22 -7.30 8.10 -28.29
C LYS A 22 -8.25 7.95 -29.48
N ASP A 23 -8.73 9.08 -30.01
CA ASP A 23 -9.63 9.11 -31.18
C ASP A 23 -8.85 9.17 -32.51
N LYS A 24 -7.53 9.38 -32.47
CA LYS A 24 -6.64 9.52 -33.65
C LYS A 24 -5.80 8.26 -33.84
N ARG A 25 -6.48 7.15 -34.09
CA ARG A 25 -5.85 5.85 -34.27
C ARG A 25 -4.85 5.86 -35.44
N PRO A 26 -3.61 5.40 -35.25
CA PRO A 26 -2.67 5.23 -36.36
C PRO A 26 -3.15 4.12 -37.32
N PRO A 27 -2.86 4.25 -38.62
CA PRO A 27 -3.29 3.27 -39.61
C PRO A 27 -2.66 1.90 -39.36
N ASN A 28 -3.46 0.84 -39.46
CA ASN A 28 -3.02 -0.55 -39.25
C ASN A 28 -2.36 -1.16 -40.50
N GLU A 29 -2.68 -0.65 -41.69
CA GLU A 29 -2.16 -1.13 -42.98
C GLU A 29 -1.83 0.05 -43.91
N GLY A 30 -0.80 -0.10 -44.76
CA GLY A 30 -0.37 0.90 -45.74
C GLY A 30 1.05 1.46 -45.51
N GLU A 31 1.46 2.40 -46.37
CA GLU A 31 2.75 3.08 -46.26
C GLU A 31 2.73 4.04 -45.06
N GLY A 32 3.65 3.84 -44.10
CA GLY A 32 3.66 4.57 -42.82
C GLY A 32 2.76 3.98 -41.72
N ALA A 33 2.20 2.77 -41.92
CA ALA A 33 1.43 2.07 -40.90
C ALA A 33 2.30 1.63 -39.71
N ASP A 34 1.74 1.72 -38.51
CA ASP A 34 2.34 1.27 -37.27
C ASP A 34 1.42 0.25 -36.59
N PRO A 35 1.51 -1.04 -36.96
CA PRO A 35 0.59 -2.07 -36.48
C PRO A 35 0.75 -2.33 -34.98
N GLU A 36 1.93 -2.10 -34.40
CA GLU A 36 2.17 -2.30 -32.96
C GLU A 36 1.51 -1.19 -32.15
N LEU A 37 1.69 0.07 -32.57
CA LEU A 37 1.00 1.20 -31.93
C LEU A 37 -0.52 1.11 -32.14
N ALA A 38 -0.98 0.67 -33.32
CA ALA A 38 -2.41 0.47 -33.58
C ALA A 38 -3.04 -0.63 -32.71
N ARG A 39 -2.28 -1.69 -32.37
CA ARG A 39 -2.71 -2.74 -31.42
C ARG A 39 -2.74 -2.21 -29.99
N MET A 40 -1.73 -1.42 -29.60
CA MET A 40 -1.71 -0.78 -28.29
C MET A 40 -2.97 0.06 -28.03
N PHE A 41 -3.52 0.75 -29.04
CA PHE A 41 -4.78 1.48 -28.93
C PHE A 41 -6.00 0.57 -28.73
N ASP A 42 -5.99 -0.65 -29.27
CA ASP A 42 -7.06 -1.64 -29.03
C ASP A 42 -7.02 -2.17 -27.58
N ASP A 43 -5.82 -2.24 -27.00
CA ASP A 43 -5.59 -2.71 -25.62
C ASP A 43 -5.75 -1.58 -24.57
N MET A 44 -6.16 -0.37 -24.98
CA MET A 44 -6.38 0.74 -24.05
C MET A 44 -7.61 0.49 -23.16
N ASP A 45 -7.37 0.59 -21.85
CA ASP A 45 -8.34 0.40 -20.78
C ASP A 45 -9.41 1.53 -20.73
N GLU A 46 -10.61 1.22 -20.23
CA GLU A 46 -11.75 2.15 -20.05
C GLU A 46 -11.37 3.41 -19.25
N ARG A 47 -10.30 3.36 -18.44
CA ARG A 47 -9.79 4.54 -17.73
C ARG A 47 -9.38 5.71 -18.64
N PHE A 48 -9.09 5.47 -19.92
CA PHE A 48 -8.84 6.52 -20.91
C PHE A 48 -10.12 7.21 -21.40
N ASP A 49 -11.29 6.84 -20.89
CA ASP A 49 -12.53 7.60 -21.07
C ASP A 49 -12.64 8.79 -20.14
N THR A 50 -11.95 8.76 -19.01
CA THR A 50 -11.93 9.87 -18.07
C THR A 50 -10.80 10.83 -18.42
N PRO A 51 -11.07 12.14 -18.61
CA PRO A 51 -10.03 13.11 -18.88
C PRO A 51 -9.04 13.22 -17.71
N PRO A 52 -7.75 13.44 -17.99
CA PRO A 52 -6.81 13.77 -16.93
C PRO A 52 -7.22 15.08 -16.23
N PRO A 53 -6.80 15.27 -14.97
CA PRO A 53 -7.05 16.51 -14.23
C PRO A 53 -6.55 17.74 -15.00
N PRO A 54 -7.20 18.91 -14.86
CA PRO A 54 -6.87 20.12 -15.61
C PRO A 54 -5.38 20.49 -15.60
N GLU A 55 -4.72 20.35 -14.46
CA GLU A 55 -3.31 20.63 -14.24
C GLU A 55 -2.34 19.71 -15.00
N HIS A 56 -2.82 18.54 -15.44
CA HIS A 56 -2.05 17.55 -16.20
C HIS A 56 -2.49 17.45 -17.66
N ARG A 57 -3.48 18.26 -18.08
CA ARG A 57 -3.88 18.33 -19.48
C ARG A 57 -2.80 19.04 -20.29
N LEU A 58 -2.41 18.40 -21.38
CA LEU A 58 -1.53 18.99 -22.36
C LEU A 58 -2.35 19.87 -23.31
N GLY A 59 -1.81 21.03 -23.68
CA GLY A 59 -2.40 21.89 -24.70
C GLY A 59 -2.38 21.21 -26.09
N PRO A 60 -3.27 21.59 -27.02
CA PRO A 60 -3.38 20.93 -28.33
C PRO A 60 -2.07 20.99 -29.13
N GLU A 61 -1.35 22.12 -29.08
CA GLU A 61 -0.06 22.29 -29.74
C GLU A 61 1.02 21.38 -29.14
N THR A 62 1.06 21.28 -27.80
CA THR A 62 2.00 20.39 -27.09
C THR A 62 1.71 18.93 -27.39
N CYS A 63 0.42 18.53 -27.41
CA CYS A 63 0.01 17.18 -27.80
C CYS A 63 0.46 16.84 -29.22
N ALA A 64 0.20 17.71 -30.19
CA ALA A 64 0.57 17.49 -31.59
C ALA A 64 2.09 17.32 -31.72
N ARG A 65 2.86 18.24 -31.14
CA ARG A 65 4.32 18.20 -31.18
C ARG A 65 4.90 16.95 -30.51
N LEU A 66 4.40 16.59 -29.32
CA LEU A 66 4.88 15.40 -28.61
C LEU A 66 4.46 14.11 -29.31
N TRP A 67 3.28 14.08 -29.95
CA TRP A 67 2.81 12.94 -30.72
C TRP A 67 3.67 12.71 -31.96
N GLU A 68 3.94 13.76 -32.73
CA GLU A 68 4.85 13.70 -33.89
C GLU A 68 6.25 13.25 -33.48
N HIS A 69 6.77 13.79 -32.37
CA HIS A 69 8.06 13.35 -31.84
C HIS A 69 8.04 11.88 -31.40
N ALA A 70 6.99 11.44 -30.69
CA ALA A 70 6.90 10.09 -30.18
C ALA A 70 6.82 9.04 -31.30
N ILE A 71 6.20 9.38 -32.42
CA ILE A 71 6.19 8.51 -33.61
C ILE A 71 7.57 8.47 -34.28
N ALA A 72 8.26 9.62 -34.35
CA ALA A 72 9.57 9.72 -35.01
C ALA A 72 10.73 9.16 -34.16
N CYS A 73 10.61 9.16 -32.83
CA CYS A 73 11.64 8.73 -31.89
C CYS A 73 11.42 7.26 -31.45
N PRO A 74 12.35 6.34 -31.73
CA PRO A 74 12.20 4.93 -31.36
C PRO A 74 11.98 4.70 -29.86
N ASP A 75 12.67 5.45 -29.00
CA ASP A 75 12.58 5.29 -27.54
C ASP A 75 11.21 5.73 -27.00
N CYS A 76 10.69 6.86 -27.48
CA CYS A 76 9.36 7.33 -27.09
C CYS A 76 8.24 6.48 -27.69
N ARG A 77 8.44 5.93 -28.88
CA ARG A 77 7.52 4.96 -29.49
C ARG A 77 7.44 3.69 -28.67
N LEU A 78 8.59 3.17 -28.22
CA LEU A 78 8.63 2.00 -27.34
C LEU A 78 7.93 2.29 -26.01
N LEU A 79 8.16 3.47 -25.42
CA LEU A 79 7.47 3.90 -24.20
C LEU A 79 5.93 3.93 -24.38
N LEU A 80 5.43 4.37 -25.54
CA LEU A 80 4.00 4.30 -25.84
C LEU A 80 3.49 2.86 -25.89
N ILE A 81 4.19 1.97 -26.58
CA ILE A 81 3.76 0.58 -26.78
C ILE A 81 3.83 -0.22 -25.48
N GLU A 82 4.93 -0.13 -24.74
CA GLU A 82 5.17 -0.93 -23.54
C GLU A 82 4.46 -0.37 -22.30
N ASP A 83 4.61 0.92 -22.01
CA ASP A 83 4.10 1.54 -20.79
C ASP A 83 2.72 2.21 -20.98
N GLY A 84 2.32 2.52 -22.22
CA GLY A 84 1.08 3.24 -22.52
C GLY A 84 -0.19 2.55 -22.01
N PRO A 85 -0.43 1.27 -22.33
CA PRO A 85 -1.58 0.51 -21.81
C PRO A 85 -1.58 0.40 -20.29
N GLY A 86 -0.43 0.56 -19.63
CA GLY A 86 -0.25 0.55 -18.17
C GLY A 86 -0.28 1.93 -17.50
N ALA A 87 -0.24 3.02 -18.28
CA ALA A 87 -0.17 4.38 -17.76
C ALA A 87 -1.43 4.77 -16.98
N ARG A 88 -1.24 5.28 -15.75
CA ARG A 88 -2.35 5.70 -14.88
C ARG A 88 -2.59 7.21 -14.99
N PRO A 89 -3.84 7.67 -14.83
CA PRO A 89 -4.11 9.09 -14.71
C PRO A 89 -3.30 9.66 -13.53
N PRO A 90 -2.57 10.78 -13.74
CA PRO A 90 -1.86 11.42 -12.64
C PRO A 90 -2.87 11.89 -11.59
N LYS A 91 -2.61 11.56 -10.33
CA LYS A 91 -3.46 11.97 -9.21
C LYS A 91 -3.23 13.44 -8.87
N THR A 92 -4.31 14.16 -8.59
CA THR A 92 -4.21 15.55 -8.14
C THR A 92 -3.59 15.64 -6.74
N ALA A 93 -3.06 16.81 -6.38
CA ALA A 93 -2.56 17.05 -5.02
C ALA A 93 -3.65 16.77 -3.96
N ALA A 94 -4.91 17.14 -4.24
CA ALA A 94 -6.04 16.88 -3.37
C ALA A 94 -6.36 15.38 -3.22
N GLN A 95 -6.28 14.60 -4.31
CA GLN A 95 -6.49 13.15 -4.26
C GLN A 95 -5.37 12.44 -3.48
N LEU A 96 -4.14 12.91 -3.60
CA LEU A 96 -3.01 12.40 -2.83
C LEU A 96 -3.14 12.73 -1.34
N GLU A 97 -3.57 13.95 -1.00
CA GLU A 97 -3.85 14.36 0.37
C GLU A 97 -5.00 13.53 0.97
N GLN A 98 -6.07 13.30 0.21
CA GLN A 98 -7.19 12.47 0.67
C GLN A 98 -6.77 11.02 0.90
N GLU A 99 -5.99 10.43 0.00
CA GLU A 99 -5.47 9.08 0.19
C GLU A 99 -4.51 8.99 1.39
N GLN A 100 -3.75 10.05 1.66
CA GLN A 100 -2.93 10.14 2.87
C GLN A 100 -3.80 10.21 4.13
N LEU A 101 -4.85 11.01 4.13
CA LEU A 101 -5.80 11.11 5.24
C LEU A 101 -6.49 9.77 5.52
N ASP A 102 -6.94 9.07 4.47
CA ASP A 102 -7.59 7.76 4.59
C ASP A 102 -6.62 6.71 5.18
N ARG A 103 -5.36 6.72 4.72
CA ARG A 103 -4.31 5.85 5.27
C ARG A 103 -3.99 6.18 6.73
N ASP A 104 -3.91 7.46 7.07
CA ASP A 104 -3.66 7.91 8.43
C ASP A 104 -4.83 7.55 9.37
N GLU A 105 -6.07 7.63 8.89
CA GLU A 105 -7.24 7.19 9.65
C GLU A 105 -7.23 5.67 9.88
N GLN A 106 -6.94 4.87 8.85
CA GLN A 106 -6.80 3.42 8.97
C GLN A 106 -5.70 3.05 9.97
N ARG A 107 -4.54 3.72 9.88
CA ARG A 107 -3.43 3.52 10.81
C ARG A 107 -3.83 3.84 12.24
N ARG A 108 -4.57 4.93 12.47
CA ARG A 108 -5.06 5.30 13.80
C ARG A 108 -6.00 4.22 14.37
N LYS A 109 -6.90 3.67 13.55
CA LYS A 109 -7.78 2.56 13.95
C LYS A 109 -6.99 1.31 14.33
N GLN A 110 -5.98 0.95 13.54
CA GLN A 110 -5.09 -0.19 13.83
C GLN A 110 -4.32 0.00 15.14
N VAL A 111 -3.77 1.19 15.40
CA VAL A 111 -3.05 1.49 16.65
C VAL A 111 -3.98 1.36 17.86
N ILE A 112 -5.21 1.87 17.77
CA ILE A 112 -6.20 1.75 18.86
C ILE A 112 -6.52 0.27 19.10
N LYS A 113 -6.80 -0.49 18.03
CA LYS A 113 -7.10 -1.92 18.13
C LYS A 113 -5.93 -2.72 18.72
N PHE A 114 -4.69 -2.43 18.30
CA PHE A 114 -3.48 -3.03 18.85
C PHE A 114 -3.41 -2.88 20.37
N TRP A 115 -3.64 -1.67 20.90
CA TRP A 115 -3.59 -1.42 22.34
C TRP A 115 -4.72 -2.13 23.09
N ILE A 116 -5.93 -2.17 22.52
CA ILE A 116 -7.06 -2.91 23.09
C ILE A 116 -6.69 -4.39 23.19
N ASP A 117 -6.28 -5.01 22.09
CA ASP A 117 -5.97 -6.44 22.03
C ASP A 117 -4.78 -6.80 22.94
N LEU A 118 -3.75 -5.95 23.00
CA LEU A 118 -2.62 -6.15 23.91
C LEU A 118 -3.04 -6.12 25.39
N ILE A 119 -3.83 -5.12 25.78
CA ILE A 119 -4.30 -4.98 27.17
C ILE A 119 -5.20 -6.15 27.56
N VAL A 120 -6.18 -6.47 26.71
CA VAL A 120 -7.11 -7.58 26.94
C VAL A 120 -6.36 -8.91 27.00
N GLY A 121 -5.48 -9.19 26.04
CA GLY A 121 -4.66 -10.41 26.02
C GLY A 121 -3.78 -10.56 27.26
N THR A 122 -3.17 -9.46 27.72
CA THR A 122 -2.36 -9.45 28.96
C THR A 122 -3.21 -9.73 30.20
N ALA A 123 -4.42 -9.17 30.27
CA ALA A 123 -5.34 -9.43 31.38
C ALA A 123 -5.78 -10.91 31.44
N PHE A 124 -6.11 -11.51 30.30
CA PHE A 124 -6.41 -12.94 30.21
C PHE A 124 -5.21 -13.81 30.61
N PHE A 125 -4.00 -13.44 30.18
CA PHE A 125 -2.77 -14.14 30.55
C PHE A 125 -2.50 -14.08 32.07
N ALA A 126 -2.66 -12.91 32.68
CA ALA A 126 -2.53 -12.75 34.13
C ALA A 126 -3.55 -13.60 34.89
N GLY A 127 -4.81 -13.63 34.43
CA GLY A 127 -5.85 -14.50 35.00
C GLY A 127 -5.51 -15.99 34.88
N ALA A 128 -4.99 -16.42 33.73
CA ALA A 128 -4.53 -17.80 33.52
C ALA A 128 -3.38 -18.13 34.49
N PHE A 129 -2.42 -17.21 34.66
CA PHE A 129 -1.30 -17.37 35.58
C PHE A 129 -1.76 -17.55 37.03
N VAL A 130 -2.68 -16.69 37.51
CA VAL A 130 -3.24 -16.80 38.87
C VAL A 130 -3.98 -18.14 39.05
N THR A 131 -4.79 -18.54 38.08
CA THR A 131 -5.52 -19.81 38.12
C THR A 131 -4.56 -21.00 38.20
N LEU A 132 -3.47 -20.97 37.44
CA LEU A 132 -2.43 -22.00 37.48
C LEU A 132 -1.73 -22.07 38.85
N GLN A 133 -1.46 -20.93 39.50
CA GLN A 133 -0.88 -20.91 40.84
C GLN A 133 -1.82 -21.52 41.89
N ILE A 134 -3.13 -21.23 41.81
CA ILE A 134 -4.15 -21.84 42.69
C ILE A 134 -4.17 -23.36 42.52
N ILE A 135 -4.17 -23.85 41.27
CA ILE A 135 -4.14 -25.28 40.96
C ILE A 135 -2.88 -25.94 41.51
N ARG A 136 -1.71 -25.33 41.32
CA ARG A 136 -0.43 -25.86 41.81
C ARG A 136 -0.36 -25.88 43.33
N GLY A 137 -0.84 -24.83 44.00
CA GLY A 137 -0.91 -24.77 45.46
C GLY A 137 -1.79 -25.86 46.07
N ALA A 138 -2.93 -26.18 45.44
CA ALA A 138 -3.82 -27.24 45.89
C ALA A 138 -3.19 -28.65 45.75
N LYS A 139 -2.41 -28.89 44.70
CA LYS A 139 -1.78 -30.22 44.44
C LYS A 139 -0.67 -30.60 45.42
N VAL A 140 0.05 -29.61 45.97
CA VAL A 140 1.13 -29.88 46.95
C VAL A 140 0.57 -30.45 48.26
N VAL A 141 -0.70 -30.17 48.58
CA VAL A 141 -1.38 -30.69 49.77
C VAL A 141 -1.91 -32.11 49.56
N ASP A 142 -2.41 -32.44 48.36
CA ASP A 142 -3.03 -33.75 48.05
C ASP A 142 -2.03 -34.86 47.67
N GLN A 143 -0.82 -34.51 47.20
CA GLN A 143 0.17 -35.51 46.73
C GLN A 143 0.82 -36.34 47.84
N ALA A 144 0.64 -35.99 49.12
CA ALA A 144 1.15 -36.78 50.23
C ALA A 144 0.42 -38.12 50.40
N GLU A 145 -0.82 -38.28 49.90
CA GLU A 145 -1.66 -39.40 50.31
C GLU A 145 -2.05 -40.42 49.24
N THR A 146 -2.09 -40.09 47.94
CA THR A 146 -2.59 -41.08 46.96
C THR A 146 -2.17 -40.82 45.52
N THR A 147 -1.31 -41.67 44.95
CA THR A 147 -1.15 -41.80 43.49
C THR A 147 -0.86 -43.27 43.15
N LEU A 148 -1.82 -44.01 42.59
CA LEU A 148 -1.80 -44.35 41.15
C LEU A 148 -3.17 -44.76 40.56
N ARG A 149 -4.27 -44.86 41.33
CA ARG A 149 -5.55 -45.41 40.85
C ARG A 149 -6.58 -44.42 40.29
N ALA A 150 -6.33 -43.11 40.34
CA ALA A 150 -7.41 -42.11 40.24
C ALA A 150 -7.59 -41.41 38.86
N VAL A 151 -6.93 -41.86 37.80
CA VAL A 151 -6.89 -41.09 36.53
C VAL A 151 -8.05 -41.41 35.57
N ARG A 152 -8.80 -42.52 35.78
CA ARG A 152 -9.81 -42.97 34.81
C ARG A 152 -11.23 -42.44 35.05
N ASP A 153 -11.62 -42.14 36.30
CA ASP A 153 -13.02 -41.79 36.65
C ASP A 153 -13.18 -40.44 37.37
N LYS A 154 -12.16 -39.58 37.40
CA LYS A 154 -12.29 -38.26 38.04
C LYS A 154 -12.99 -37.26 37.10
N PRO A 155 -14.05 -36.56 37.54
CA PRO A 155 -14.62 -35.46 36.78
C PRO A 155 -13.57 -34.37 36.57
N LEU A 156 -13.59 -33.74 35.41
CA LEU A 156 -12.64 -32.68 35.05
C LEU A 156 -12.82 -31.51 36.03
N ASP A 157 -11.76 -31.14 36.76
CA ASP A 157 -11.84 -30.04 37.72
C ASP A 157 -12.10 -28.73 36.95
N PRO A 158 -13.17 -27.97 37.31
CA PRO A 158 -13.57 -26.74 36.62
C PRO A 158 -12.46 -25.69 36.55
N ARG A 159 -11.47 -25.73 37.45
CA ARG A 159 -10.30 -24.84 37.43
C ARG A 159 -9.42 -25.05 36.19
N TYR A 160 -9.29 -26.30 35.71
CA TYR A 160 -8.58 -26.58 34.46
C TYR A 160 -9.34 -26.07 33.25
N VAL A 161 -10.68 -26.17 33.26
CA VAL A 161 -11.53 -25.61 32.20
C VAL A 161 -11.37 -24.08 32.16
N LEU A 162 -11.42 -23.42 33.32
CA LEU A 162 -11.20 -21.97 33.42
C LEU A 162 -9.81 -21.58 32.90
N PHE A 163 -8.75 -22.29 33.32
CA PHE A 163 -7.39 -22.05 32.83
C PHE A 163 -7.31 -22.18 31.30
N ALA A 164 -7.91 -23.22 30.73
CA ALA A 164 -7.94 -23.44 29.28
C ALA A 164 -8.64 -22.29 28.53
N ILE A 165 -9.78 -21.81 29.04
CA ILE A 165 -10.49 -20.69 28.44
C ILE A 165 -9.63 -19.41 28.50
N LEU A 166 -9.02 -19.14 29.65
CA LEU A 166 -8.20 -17.93 29.84
C LEU A 166 -6.95 -17.94 28.95
N ILE A 167 -6.26 -19.07 28.81
CA ILE A 167 -5.06 -19.15 27.97
C ILE A 167 -5.41 -19.10 26.47
N LEU A 168 -6.53 -19.66 26.06
CA LEU A 168 -7.03 -19.55 24.68
C LEU A 168 -7.40 -18.09 24.36
N GLY A 169 -8.12 -17.42 25.26
CA GLY A 169 -8.42 -15.99 25.13
C GLY A 169 -7.15 -15.14 25.04
N ALA A 170 -6.19 -15.35 25.95
CA ALA A 170 -4.91 -14.66 25.91
C ALA A 170 -4.18 -14.87 24.57
N SER A 171 -4.14 -16.11 24.09
CA SER A 171 -3.47 -16.46 22.84
C SER A 171 -4.13 -15.79 21.63
N TRP A 172 -5.47 -15.74 21.59
CA TRP A 172 -6.21 -15.08 20.52
C TRP A 172 -5.88 -13.58 20.42
N PHE A 173 -6.05 -12.85 21.52
CA PHE A 173 -5.83 -11.40 21.54
C PHE A 173 -4.36 -11.02 21.33
N LEU A 174 -3.41 -11.77 21.91
CA LEU A 174 -1.99 -11.51 21.68
C LEU A 174 -1.56 -11.83 20.25
N ALA A 175 -2.16 -12.85 19.61
CA ALA A 175 -1.93 -13.15 18.20
C ALA A 175 -2.45 -12.02 17.30
N GLU A 176 -3.66 -11.50 17.55
CA GLU A 176 -4.18 -10.34 16.81
C GLU A 176 -3.28 -9.11 17.01
N ALA A 177 -2.89 -8.80 18.24
CA ALA A 177 -1.95 -7.71 18.52
C ALA A 177 -0.61 -7.88 17.79
N TYR A 178 -0.08 -9.11 17.72
CA TYR A 178 1.14 -9.40 16.96
C TYR A 178 0.98 -9.17 15.46
N THR A 179 -0.14 -9.60 14.86
CA THR A 179 -0.41 -9.36 13.43
C THR A 179 -0.48 -7.87 13.10
N ILE A 180 -1.20 -7.09 13.93
CA ILE A 180 -1.32 -5.63 13.76
C ILE A 180 0.05 -4.96 13.94
N ALA A 181 0.83 -5.37 14.94
CA ALA A 181 2.18 -4.84 15.16
C ALA A 181 3.08 -5.10 13.96
N ARG A 182 2.99 -6.29 13.34
CA ARG A 182 3.75 -6.64 12.15
C ARG A 182 3.37 -5.75 10.97
N ASP A 183 2.08 -5.54 10.73
CA ASP A 183 1.61 -4.73 9.61
C ASP A 183 2.02 -3.25 9.79
N LEU A 184 1.85 -2.70 11.00
CA LEU A 184 2.34 -1.36 11.36
C LEU A 184 3.88 -1.24 11.21
N TRP A 185 4.63 -2.28 11.56
CA TRP A 185 6.09 -2.30 11.45
C TRP A 185 6.59 -2.36 9.99
N ILE A 186 5.95 -3.19 9.15
CA ILE A 186 6.25 -3.25 7.72
C ILE A 186 6.00 -1.87 7.09
N ASP A 187 4.94 -1.17 7.49
CA ASP A 187 4.68 0.19 7.02
C ASP A 187 5.71 1.23 7.49
N PHE A 188 6.31 1.10 8.68
CA PHE A 188 7.43 1.96 9.08
C PHE A 188 8.65 1.81 8.16
N THR A 189 8.88 0.62 7.60
CA THR A 189 9.97 0.40 6.63
C THR A 189 9.63 0.94 5.24
N ALA A 190 8.35 0.90 4.83
CA ALA A 190 7.88 1.53 3.60
C ALA A 190 7.91 3.07 3.70
N TRP A 191 7.52 3.63 4.85
CA TRP A 191 7.62 5.07 5.12
C TRP A 191 9.07 5.57 5.03
N LYS A 192 10.05 4.83 5.57
CA LYS A 192 11.48 5.16 5.39
C LYS A 192 11.93 5.18 3.91
N ARG A 193 11.31 4.39 3.03
CA ARG A 193 11.56 4.43 1.58
C ARG A 193 10.86 5.58 0.86
N ALA A 194 9.81 6.18 1.45
CA ALA A 194 9.10 7.35 0.92
C ALA A 194 9.68 8.70 1.38
N VAL A 195 10.48 8.71 2.46
CA VAL A 195 11.20 9.89 2.96
C VAL A 195 12.22 10.54 1.99
N PRO A 196 12.80 9.88 0.96
CA PRO A 196 13.68 10.57 0.00
C PRO A 196 12.99 11.75 -0.70
N ILE A 197 11.67 11.66 -0.93
CA ILE A 197 10.87 12.68 -1.65
C ILE A 197 10.64 13.93 -0.78
N ILE A 198 10.54 13.76 0.55
CA ILE A 198 10.38 14.90 1.48
C ILE A 198 11.72 15.61 1.69
N GLY A 199 12.84 14.88 1.63
CA GLY A 199 14.19 15.44 1.67
C GLY A 199 14.50 16.36 0.48
N GLU A 200 14.10 15.98 -0.74
CA GLU A 200 14.30 16.82 -1.92
C GLU A 200 13.54 18.15 -1.84
N LYS A 201 12.26 18.13 -1.42
CA LYS A 201 11.47 19.37 -1.26
C LYS A 201 11.99 20.28 -0.15
N TRP A 202 12.54 19.72 0.94
CA TRP A 202 13.19 20.51 2.00
C TRP A 202 14.50 21.14 1.54
N VAL A 203 15.31 20.40 0.78
CA VAL A 203 16.57 20.90 0.18
C VAL A 203 16.29 21.98 -0.88
N GLU A 204 15.24 21.84 -1.68
CA GLU A 204 14.81 22.88 -2.62
C GLU A 204 14.32 24.15 -1.91
N ARG A 205 13.58 24.00 -0.81
CA ARG A 205 13.10 25.15 -0.01
C ARG A 205 14.27 25.88 0.67
N ASP A 206 15.27 25.14 1.16
CA ASP A 206 16.48 25.73 1.76
C ASP A 206 17.37 26.42 0.70
N LYS A 207 17.49 25.84 -0.51
CA LYS A 207 18.18 26.47 -1.64
C LYS A 207 17.49 27.75 -2.14
N ARG A 208 16.16 27.79 -2.17
CA ARG A 208 15.41 29.03 -2.49
C ARG A 208 15.61 30.12 -1.43
N LYS A 209 15.66 29.73 -0.15
CA LYS A 209 15.88 30.68 0.95
C LYS A 209 17.27 31.31 0.93
N LYS A 210 18.30 30.56 0.47
CA LYS A 210 19.68 31.06 0.34
C LYS A 210 19.96 31.90 -0.92
N ARG A 211 19.05 31.93 -1.91
CA ARG A 211 19.20 32.72 -3.15
C ARG A 211 18.39 34.03 -3.16
N GLY A 212 17.55 34.26 -2.14
CA GLY A 212 16.68 35.42 -2.03
C GLY A 212 17.09 36.44 -0.96
N GLY A 213 18.33 36.38 -0.48
CA GLY A 213 18.97 37.40 0.36
C GLY A 213 20.32 37.76 -0.23
#